data_AF-A0A183U4X9-F1
#
_entry.id   AF-A0A183U4X9-F1
#
_cell.length_a   1.000
_cell.length_b   1.000
_cell.length_c   1.000
_cell.angle_alpha   90.00
_cell.angle_beta   90.00
_cell.angle_gamma   90.00
#
_symmetry.space_group_name_H-M   'P 1'
#
loop_
_entity.id
_entity.type
_entity.pdbx_description
1 polymer ?
#
loop_
_entity_poly.entity_id
_entity_poly.type
_entity_poly.pdbx_seq_one_letter_code
_entity_poly.pdbx_strand_id
1 'polypeptide(L)'
;MRILAEEIKQTFLKTEAANGADMVENVSWNWTREQKENLGCQAKALLEIGRAEYLHSLGYTVNVYRYVDFSLSPENLLIVGTKN
;
A
#
# COMPACT_ATOMS: atom_id res chain seq x y z
N MET A 1 -1.06 4.99 15.24
CA MET A 1 -0.60 5.28 13.86
C MET A 1 0.84 4.86 13.61
N ARG A 2 1.83 5.18 14.47
CA ARG A 2 3.23 4.69 14.38
C ARG A 2 3.38 3.16 14.23
N ILE A 3 2.49 2.41 14.89
CA ILE A 3 2.53 0.95 14.92
C ILE A 3 2.20 0.35 13.53
N LEU A 4 1.21 0.89 12.82
CA LEU A 4 0.77 0.36 11.52
C LEU A 4 1.82 0.58 10.41
N ALA A 5 2.48 1.74 10.42
CA ALA A 5 3.55 2.04 9.47
C ALA A 5 4.77 1.13 9.68
N GLU A 6 5.11 0.85 10.95
CA GLU A 6 6.20 -0.06 11.29
C GLU A 6 5.84 -1.51 10.92
N GLU A 7 4.61 -1.96 11.17
CA GLU A 7 4.14 -3.30 10.78
C GLU A 7 4.19 -3.52 9.26
N ILE A 8 3.79 -2.52 8.47
CA ILE A 8 3.87 -2.56 7.00
C ILE A 8 5.31 -2.60 6.53
N LYS A 9 6.18 -1.77 7.12
CA LYS A 9 7.62 -1.74 6.81
C LYS A 9 8.31 -3.06 7.13
N GLN A 10 8.01 -3.66 8.27
CA GLN A 10 8.55 -4.96 8.67
C GLN A 10 8.04 -6.10 7.78
N THR A 11 6.79 -6.02 7.33
CA THR A 11 6.22 -6.99 6.37
C THR A 11 6.92 -6.88 5.01
N PHE A 12 7.20 -5.66 4.54
CA PHE A 12 7.93 -5.41 3.31
C PHE A 12 9.37 -5.96 3.37
N LEU A 13 10.12 -5.62 4.43
CA LEU A 13 11.50 -6.06 4.61
C LEU A 13 11.62 -7.59 4.71
N LYS A 14 10.67 -8.26 5.37
CA LYS A 14 10.62 -9.73 5.42
C LYS A 14 10.33 -10.35 4.05
N THR A 15 9.50 -9.70 3.24
CA THR A 15 9.14 -10.17 1.89
C THR A 15 10.31 -10.01 0.92
N GLU A 16 11.08 -8.92 1.01
CA GLU A 16 12.30 -8.76 0.20
C GLU A 16 13.43 -9.70 0.63
N ALA A 17 13.63 -9.90 1.93
CA ALA A 17 14.65 -10.82 2.44
C ALA A 17 14.39 -12.29 2.08
N ALA A 18 13.11 -12.66 1.90
CA ALA A 18 12.72 -14.01 1.48
C ALA A 18 12.84 -14.24 -0.04
N ASN A 19 12.78 -13.19 -0.85
CA ASN A 19 12.58 -13.28 -2.30
C ASN A 19 13.76 -12.70 -3.10
N GLY A 20 14.98 -12.88 -2.60
CA GLY A 20 16.21 -12.44 -3.25
C GLY A 20 16.25 -12.80 -4.75
N ALA A 21 16.18 -11.75 -5.58
CA ALA A 21 16.66 -11.60 -6.95
C ALA A 21 16.25 -12.57 -8.08
N ASP A 22 15.54 -13.69 -7.86
CA ASP A 22 15.42 -14.75 -8.89
C ASP A 22 13.99 -15.17 -9.33
N MET A 23 12.94 -14.37 -9.08
CA MET A 23 11.55 -14.83 -9.31
C MET A 23 10.71 -14.02 -10.32
N VAL A 24 11.30 -13.50 -11.40
CA VAL A 24 10.47 -12.91 -12.48
C VAL A 24 9.94 -13.96 -13.47
N GLU A 25 10.48 -15.19 -13.47
CA GLU A 25 10.22 -16.16 -14.55
C GLU A 25 9.12 -17.22 -14.33
N ASN A 26 8.30 -17.16 -13.28
CA ASN A 26 7.15 -18.08 -13.17
C ASN A 26 5.95 -17.48 -12.43
N VAL A 27 5.49 -16.30 -12.87
CA VAL A 27 4.15 -15.84 -12.48
C VAL A 27 3.13 -16.70 -13.22
N SER A 28 2.65 -17.75 -12.57
CA SER A 28 1.45 -18.47 -13.01
C SER A 28 0.30 -17.46 -13.10
N TRP A 29 -0.14 -17.14 -14.31
CA TRP A 29 -1.26 -16.21 -14.57
C TRP A 29 -2.62 -16.75 -14.11
N ASN A 30 -2.64 -17.91 -13.48
CA ASN A 30 -3.83 -18.61 -13.00
C ASN A 30 -4.30 -18.11 -11.62
N TRP A 31 -4.24 -16.80 -11.40
CA TRP A 31 -4.70 -16.21 -10.14
C TRP A 31 -6.22 -16.15 -10.08
N THR A 32 -6.75 -16.47 -8.90
CA THR A 32 -8.16 -16.27 -8.60
C THR A 32 -8.49 -14.78 -8.62
N ARG A 33 -9.78 -14.46 -8.75
CA ARG A 33 -10.26 -13.08 -8.67
C ARG A 33 -9.86 -12.42 -7.35
N GLU A 34 -10.05 -13.12 -6.24
CA GLU A 34 -9.71 -12.64 -4.89
C GLU A 34 -8.21 -12.33 -4.75
N GLN A 35 -7.34 -13.16 -5.31
CA GLN A 35 -5.89 -12.91 -5.28
C GLN A 35 -5.51 -11.65 -6.06
N LYS A 36 -6.12 -11.43 -7.23
CA LYS A 36 -5.92 -10.21 -8.03
C LYS A 36 -6.40 -8.97 -7.28
N GLU A 37 -7.57 -9.05 -6.66
CA GLU A 37 -8.15 -7.95 -5.85
C GLU A 37 -7.27 -7.64 -4.63
N ASN A 38 -6.78 -8.66 -3.92
CA ASN A 38 -5.87 -8.49 -2.79
C ASN A 38 -4.55 -7.82 -3.20
N LEU A 39 -3.95 -8.25 -4.32
CA LEU A 39 -2.75 -7.59 -4.81
C LEU A 39 -3.04 -6.13 -5.21
N GLY A 40 -4.15 -5.88 -5.90
CA GLY A 40 -4.57 -4.52 -6.27
C GLY A 40 -4.68 -3.61 -5.04
N CYS A 41 -5.29 -4.11 -3.96
CA CYS A 41 -5.40 -3.39 -2.69
C CYS A 41 -4.03 -3.08 -2.06
N GLN A 42 -3.11 -4.05 -2.07
CA GLN A 42 -1.76 -3.86 -1.54
C GLN A 42 -0.97 -2.84 -2.36
N ALA A 43 -1.00 -2.96 -3.69
CA ALA A 43 -0.35 -2.02 -4.60
C ALA A 43 -0.90 -0.61 -4.42
N LYS A 44 -2.23 -0.47 -4.33
CA LYS A 44 -2.91 0.79 -4.05
C LYS A 44 -2.44 1.43 -2.74
N ALA A 45 -2.38 0.66 -1.66
CA ALA A 45 -1.92 1.15 -0.37
C ALA A 45 -0.48 1.67 -0.43
N LEU A 46 0.41 0.93 -1.09
CA LEU A 46 1.81 1.32 -1.24
C LEU A 46 1.95 2.63 -2.03
N LEU A 47 1.18 2.80 -3.11
CA LEU A 47 1.18 4.03 -3.90
C LEU A 47 0.66 5.24 -3.10
N GLU A 48 -0.41 5.09 -2.33
CA GLU A 48 -0.94 6.21 -1.54
C GLU A 48 -0.02 6.60 -0.37
N ILE A 49 0.66 5.63 0.26
CA ILE A 49 1.69 5.93 1.27
C ILE A 49 2.85 6.71 0.63
N GLY A 50 3.37 6.26 -0.51
CA GLY A 50 4.45 6.96 -1.21
C GLY A 50 4.05 8.39 -1.61
N ARG A 51 2.82 8.60 -2.08
CA ARG A 51 2.29 9.93 -2.37
C ARG A 51 2.16 10.81 -1.13
N ALA A 52 1.71 10.24 -0.01
CA ALA A 52 1.61 10.97 1.25
C ALA A 52 2.98 11.42 1.77
N GLU A 53 3.98 10.54 1.73
CA GLU A 53 5.37 10.85 2.08
C GLU A 53 5.95 11.94 1.18
N TYR A 54 5.70 11.87 -0.13
CA TYR A 54 6.11 12.92 -1.06
C TYR A 54 5.47 14.27 -0.72
N LEU A 55 4.16 14.32 -0.46
CA LEU A 55 3.48 15.55 -0.05
C LEU A 55 4.00 16.09 1.29
N HIS A 56 4.31 15.21 2.24
CA HIS A 56 4.98 15.60 3.49
C HIS A 56 6.33 16.27 3.24
N SER A 57 7.14 15.72 2.31
CA SER A 57 8.43 16.32 1.94
C SER A 57 8.30 17.74 1.35
N LEU A 58 7.13 18.07 0.79
CA LEU A 58 6.80 19.41 0.27
C LEU A 58 6.22 20.35 1.34
N GLY A 59 6.20 19.93 2.60
CA GLY A 59 5.76 20.71 3.75
C GLY A 59 4.24 20.66 4.01
N TYR A 60 3.52 19.72 3.40
CA TYR A 60 2.10 19.51 3.73
C TYR A 60 1.96 18.69 5.02
N THR A 61 0.91 18.97 5.79
CA THR A 61 0.40 18.02 6.77
C THR A 61 -0.55 17.08 6.06
N VAL A 62 -0.24 15.78 6.05
CA VAL A 62 -0.96 14.79 5.24
C VAL A 62 -1.52 13.68 6.15
N ASN A 63 -2.73 13.22 5.84
CA ASN A 63 -3.35 12.06 6.46
C ASN A 63 -3.95 11.15 5.38
N VAL A 64 -3.93 9.84 5.61
CA VAL A 64 -4.53 8.84 4.71
C VAL A 64 -5.66 8.12 5.44
N TYR A 65 -6.85 8.10 4.83
CA TYR A 65 -8.06 7.54 5.42
C TYR A 65 -8.67 6.46 4.53
N ARG A 66 -9.34 5.49 5.17
CA ARG A 66 -10.37 4.70 4.50
C ARG A 66 -11.69 5.42 4.62
N TYR A 67 -12.33 5.73 3.49
CA TYR A 67 -13.53 6.58 3.48
C TYR A 67 -14.84 5.80 3.33
N VAL A 68 -14.79 4.50 3.05
CA VAL A 68 -15.95 3.59 3.10
C VAL A 68 -15.56 2.26 3.75
N ASP A 69 -16.51 1.35 3.90
CA ASP A 69 -16.21 -0.02 4.32
C ASP A 69 -15.46 -0.78 3.20
N PHE A 70 -14.51 -1.64 3.59
CA PHE A 70 -13.71 -2.42 2.63
C PHE A 70 -14.56 -3.36 1.77
N SER A 71 -15.66 -3.89 2.32
CA SER A 71 -16.60 -4.75 1.57
C SER A 71 -17.33 -4.02 0.45
N LEU A 72 -17.42 -2.68 0.52
CA LEU A 72 -18.05 -1.84 -0.50
C LEU A 72 -17.06 -1.39 -1.57
N SER A 73 -15.82 -1.09 -1.16
CA SER A 73 -14.74 -0.69 -2.08
C SER A 73 -13.38 -1.04 -1.48
N PRO A 74 -12.73 -2.13 -1.93
CA PRO A 74 -11.44 -2.58 -1.38
C PRO A 74 -10.28 -1.56 -1.52
N GLU A 75 -10.31 -0.73 -2.57
CA GLU A 75 -9.25 0.26 -2.91
C GLU A 75 -9.53 1.69 -2.39
N ASN A 76 -10.26 1.80 -1.29
CA ASN A 76 -10.86 3.06 -0.81
C ASN A 76 -9.96 3.96 0.04
N LEU A 77 -8.75 4.27 -0.42
CA LEU A 77 -7.87 5.21 0.28
C LEU A 77 -8.04 6.65 -0.22
N LEU A 78 -8.15 7.58 0.72
CA LEU A 78 -8.24 9.03 0.51
C LEU A 78 -7.04 9.71 1.18
N ILE A 79 -6.31 10.52 0.42
CA ILE A 79 -5.26 11.39 0.95
C ILE A 79 -5.83 12.79 1.18
N VAL A 80 -5.66 13.31 2.38
CA VAL A 80 -5.98 14.70 2.73
C VAL A 80 -4.69 15.42 3.11
N GLY A 81 -4.27 16.36 2.28
CA GLY A 81 -3.12 17.23 2.53
C GLY A 81 -3.56 18.67 2.79
N THR A 82 -3.08 19.27 3.88
CA THR A 82 -3.31 20.67 4.22
C THR A 82 -1.98 21.41 4.29
N LYS A 83 -1.94 22.62 3.74
CA LYS A 83 -0.80 23.53 3.81
C LYS A 83 -1.26 24.80 4.50
N ASN A 84 -0.51 25.22 5.51
CA ASN A 84 -0.73 26.50 6.19
C ASN A 84 -0.20 27.64 5.32
#